data_AF-A0A2B7WFL4-F1
#
_entry.id   AF-A0A2B7WFL4-F1
#
_cell.length_a   1.000
_cell.length_b   1.000
_cell.length_c   1.000
_cell.angle_alpha   90.00
_cell.angle_beta   90.00
_cell.angle_gamma   90.00
#
_symmetry.space_group_name_H-M   'P 1'
#
loop_
_entity.id
_entity.type
_entity.pdbx_description
1 polymer ?
#
loop_
_entity_poly.entity_id
_entity_poly.type
_entity_poly.pdbx_seq_one_letter_code
_entity_poly.pdbx_strand_id
1 'polypeptide(L)'
;MSLPTRLRQIALVAKDLKRAEELLTKVIGTEVVFVDPAVAVWGLQNFLVAIGGDFIEVVSPTKPNTTAGRLLSKRGDGGYMIIMQTADARRQRTHIESEGLGKVIFSHEHTDSICIQYHPKGIKGGVIPELDSHEVTPANPEPVTSRFSPWHACGADYDSYSRGMKRTADLHLIEATCRLPPRDTDTDAALQQWEETFGISKSGASLQFTNARMRFLPGVDGKSEGLASISIAVQGEGRLRAIFDRARELGLESDDGWVDMLGIRWRFVAADGRGSDVSKL
;
A
#
# COMPACT_ATOMS: atom_id res chain seq x y z
N MET A 1 5.82 6.17 -23.58
CA MET A 1 5.94 6.86 -22.28
C MET A 1 5.19 6.03 -21.25
N SER A 2 5.77 5.86 -20.06
CA SER A 2 5.11 5.24 -18.89
C SER A 2 3.85 6.05 -18.54
N LEU A 3 2.74 5.36 -18.26
CA LEU A 3 1.51 6.01 -17.78
C LEU A 3 1.66 6.33 -16.29
N PRO A 4 1.09 7.44 -15.81
CA PRO A 4 1.13 7.74 -14.38
C PRO A 4 0.50 6.59 -13.60
N THR A 5 1.19 6.17 -12.55
CA THR A 5 0.72 5.13 -11.63
C THR A 5 0.78 5.66 -10.22
N ARG A 6 -0.27 5.45 -9.44
CA ARG A 6 -0.38 5.85 -8.03
C ARG A 6 -0.23 4.64 -7.13
N LEU A 7 0.53 4.76 -6.05
CA LEU A 7 0.53 3.76 -4.98
C LEU A 7 -0.70 4.01 -4.11
N ARG A 8 -1.75 3.21 -4.31
CA ARG A 8 -3.10 3.55 -3.84
C ARG A 8 -3.45 2.94 -2.50
N GLN A 9 -3.04 1.69 -2.29
CA GLN A 9 -3.32 0.95 -1.07
C GLN A 9 -2.17 -0.02 -0.77
N ILE A 10 -1.88 -0.18 0.52
CA ILE A 10 -0.95 -1.20 1.01
C ILE A 10 -1.74 -2.10 1.97
N ALA A 11 -1.77 -3.40 1.68
CA ALA A 11 -2.45 -4.36 2.54
C ALA A 11 -1.47 -5.09 3.46
N LEU A 12 -1.82 -5.15 4.74
CA LEU A 12 -1.12 -5.88 5.78
C LEU A 12 -1.95 -7.09 6.21
N VAL A 13 -1.28 -8.12 6.69
CA VAL A 13 -1.90 -9.24 7.38
C VAL A 13 -1.52 -9.18 8.84
N ALA A 14 -2.49 -9.36 9.73
CA ALA A 14 -2.28 -9.40 11.17
C ALA A 14 -3.02 -10.59 11.79
N LYS A 15 -2.46 -11.15 12.87
CA LYS A 15 -3.12 -12.19 13.66
C LYS A 15 -4.29 -11.64 14.48
N ASP A 16 -4.14 -10.43 15.01
CA ASP A 16 -5.15 -9.77 15.83
C ASP A 16 -5.63 -8.49 15.12
N LEU A 17 -6.75 -8.62 14.41
CA LEU A 17 -7.32 -7.49 13.66
C LEU A 17 -7.69 -6.32 14.58
N LYS A 18 -8.22 -6.61 15.78
CA LYS A 18 -8.64 -5.58 16.73
C LYS A 18 -7.44 -4.80 17.26
N ARG A 19 -6.34 -5.50 17.58
CA ARG A 19 -5.10 -4.84 17.96
C ARG A 19 -4.54 -4.01 16.80
N ALA A 20 -4.66 -4.49 15.56
CA ALA A 20 -4.21 -3.72 14.41
C ALA A 20 -5.02 -2.44 14.19
N GLU A 21 -6.33 -2.51 14.34
CA GLU A 21 -7.21 -1.35 14.31
C GLU A 21 -6.83 -0.34 15.40
N GLU A 22 -6.65 -0.81 16.64
CA GLU A 22 -6.21 0.03 17.76
C GLU A 22 -4.87 0.71 17.47
N LEU A 23 -3.87 -0.03 16.94
CA LEU A 23 -2.56 0.52 16.64
C LEU A 23 -2.63 1.63 15.59
N LEU A 24 -3.32 1.39 14.47
CA LEU A 24 -3.42 2.38 13.40
C LEU A 24 -4.24 3.60 13.86
N THR A 25 -5.38 3.37 14.49
CA THR A 25 -6.26 4.46 14.94
C THR A 25 -5.67 5.27 16.10
N LYS A 26 -4.95 4.64 17.04
CA LYS A 26 -4.29 5.37 18.15
C LYS A 26 -2.96 5.97 17.73
N VAL A 27 -2.01 5.18 17.22
CA VAL A 27 -0.64 5.68 16.96
C VAL A 27 -0.66 6.73 15.86
N ILE A 28 -1.14 6.36 14.67
CA ILE A 28 -1.21 7.28 13.53
C ILE A 28 -2.26 8.36 13.80
N GLY A 29 -3.31 8.03 14.56
CA GLY A 29 -4.43 8.94 14.81
C GLY A 29 -5.34 9.07 13.60
N THR A 30 -5.43 8.02 12.78
CA THR A 30 -6.40 7.89 11.68
C THR A 30 -7.67 7.20 12.18
N GLU A 31 -8.62 6.91 11.30
CA GLU A 31 -9.88 6.24 11.59
C GLU A 31 -10.18 5.17 10.54
N VAL A 32 -11.00 4.19 10.93
CA VAL A 32 -11.57 3.21 9.98
C VAL A 32 -12.56 3.93 9.08
N VAL A 33 -12.33 3.84 7.78
CA VAL A 33 -13.19 4.46 6.76
C VAL A 33 -14.05 3.43 6.03
N PHE A 34 -13.66 2.16 6.05
CA PHE A 34 -14.42 1.08 5.46
C PHE A 34 -14.10 -0.28 6.10
N VAL A 35 -15.10 -1.15 6.17
CA VAL A 35 -14.97 -2.57 6.54
C VAL A 35 -15.64 -3.33 5.41
N ASP A 36 -14.89 -4.19 4.71
CA ASP A 36 -15.41 -4.89 3.55
C ASP A 36 -16.03 -6.24 3.96
N PRO A 37 -17.36 -6.41 3.92
CA PRO A 37 -17.96 -7.72 4.18
C PRO A 37 -17.63 -8.74 3.09
N ALA A 38 -17.25 -8.32 1.88
CA ALA A 38 -16.99 -9.21 0.76
C ALA A 38 -15.76 -10.09 1.01
N VAL A 39 -14.80 -9.65 1.85
CA VAL A 39 -13.60 -10.46 2.11
C VAL A 39 -13.88 -11.78 2.84
N ALA A 40 -15.08 -11.92 3.42
CA ALA A 40 -15.55 -13.15 4.04
C ALA A 40 -15.58 -14.35 3.07
N VAL A 41 -15.71 -14.11 1.75
CA VAL A 41 -15.66 -15.16 0.72
C VAL A 41 -14.31 -15.87 0.71
N TRP A 42 -13.22 -15.15 1.03
CA TRP A 42 -11.87 -15.70 1.16
C TRP A 42 -11.55 -16.18 2.58
N GLY A 43 -12.55 -16.20 3.47
CA GLY A 43 -12.37 -16.56 4.88
C GLY A 43 -11.54 -15.52 5.64
N LEU A 44 -11.69 -14.24 5.27
CA LEU A 44 -11.01 -13.12 5.90
C LEU A 44 -12.03 -12.17 6.56
N GLN A 45 -11.51 -11.31 7.40
CA GLN A 45 -12.12 -10.05 7.84
C GLN A 45 -11.08 -8.95 7.62
N ASN A 46 -11.50 -7.72 7.38
CA ASN A 46 -10.58 -6.60 7.18
C ASN A 46 -11.12 -5.30 7.76
N PHE A 47 -10.29 -4.27 7.71
CA PHE A 47 -10.70 -2.87 7.75
C PHE A 47 -9.73 -2.05 6.91
N LEU A 48 -10.17 -0.87 6.48
CA LEU A 48 -9.35 0.12 5.79
C LEU A 48 -9.33 1.42 6.59
N VAL A 49 -8.14 2.02 6.71
CA VAL A 49 -7.94 3.37 7.25
C VAL A 49 -7.40 4.28 6.15
N ALA A 50 -7.72 5.57 6.24
CA ALA A 50 -7.21 6.55 5.30
C ALA A 50 -5.88 7.16 5.77
N ILE A 51 -4.97 7.37 4.83
CA ILE A 51 -3.75 8.17 4.96
C ILE A 51 -3.91 9.33 3.98
N GLY A 52 -4.76 10.29 4.35
CA GLY A 52 -5.20 11.36 3.47
C GLY A 52 -5.91 10.79 2.25
N GLY A 53 -5.24 10.83 1.11
CA GLY A 53 -5.79 10.36 -0.17
C GLY A 53 -5.71 8.86 -0.40
N ASP A 54 -4.89 8.12 0.36
CA ASP A 54 -4.52 6.72 0.10
C ASP A 54 -4.92 5.82 1.29
N PHE A 55 -4.73 4.50 1.18
CA PHE A 55 -5.29 3.56 2.16
C PHE A 55 -4.27 2.57 2.71
N ILE A 56 -4.45 2.23 3.99
CA ILE A 56 -3.88 1.01 4.57
C ILE A 56 -5.04 0.07 4.84
N GLU A 57 -4.94 -1.15 4.30
CA GLU A 57 -5.83 -2.25 4.63
C GLU A 57 -5.13 -3.19 5.61
N VAL A 58 -5.87 -3.70 6.59
CA VAL A 58 -5.40 -4.84 7.38
C VAL A 58 -6.42 -5.96 7.26
N VAL A 59 -5.93 -7.15 6.90
CA VAL A 59 -6.73 -8.37 6.85
C VAL A 59 -6.32 -9.35 7.95
N SER A 60 -7.27 -10.14 8.42
CA SER A 60 -7.02 -11.26 9.34
C SER A 60 -7.82 -12.49 8.89
N PRO A 61 -7.23 -13.69 8.93
CA PRO A 61 -7.96 -14.92 8.62
C PRO A 61 -9.03 -15.24 9.68
N THR A 62 -10.23 -15.62 9.24
CA THR A 62 -11.32 -16.15 10.08
C THR A 62 -11.55 -17.64 9.89
N LYS A 63 -10.96 -18.23 8.84
CA LYS A 63 -10.99 -19.67 8.52
C LYS A 63 -9.56 -20.24 8.47
N PRO A 64 -9.38 -21.54 8.75
CA PRO A 64 -8.09 -22.19 8.56
C PRO A 64 -7.68 -22.24 7.08
N ASN A 65 -6.38 -22.38 6.82
CA ASN A 65 -5.81 -22.60 5.48
C ASN A 65 -6.12 -21.54 4.41
N THR A 66 -6.47 -20.31 4.80
CA THR A 66 -6.57 -19.18 3.84
C THR A 66 -5.18 -18.79 3.32
N THR A 67 -5.11 -18.09 2.19
CA THR A 67 -3.84 -17.59 1.65
C THR A 67 -3.15 -16.63 2.62
N ALA A 68 -3.91 -15.66 3.18
CA ALA A 68 -3.39 -14.76 4.20
C ALA A 68 -2.95 -15.52 5.47
N GLY A 69 -3.70 -16.54 5.91
CA GLY A 69 -3.34 -17.37 7.05
C GLY A 69 -2.04 -18.16 6.86
N ARG A 70 -1.80 -18.71 5.66
CA ARG A 70 -0.53 -19.39 5.35
C ARG A 70 0.66 -18.42 5.36
N LEU A 71 0.47 -17.20 4.85
CA LEU A 71 1.52 -16.18 4.88
C LEU A 71 1.82 -15.74 6.31
N LEU A 72 0.78 -15.45 7.08
CA LEU A 72 0.85 -15.06 8.49
C LEU A 72 1.61 -16.12 9.32
N SER A 73 1.29 -17.40 9.13
CA SER A 73 2.02 -18.50 9.81
C SER A 73 3.49 -18.60 9.42
N LYS A 74 3.86 -18.15 8.21
CA LYS A 74 5.24 -18.23 7.69
C LYS A 74 6.09 -17.03 8.09
N ARG A 75 5.50 -15.83 8.11
CA ARG A 75 6.24 -14.56 8.23
C ARG A 75 5.87 -13.73 9.46
N GLY A 76 4.80 -14.09 10.17
CA GLY A 76 4.19 -13.23 11.18
C GLY A 76 3.36 -12.12 10.54
N ASP A 77 2.95 -11.16 11.36
CA ASP A 77 2.29 -9.94 10.89
C ASP A 77 3.20 -9.23 9.88
N GLY A 78 2.63 -8.53 8.90
CA GLY A 78 3.42 -7.77 7.93
C GLY A 78 2.68 -7.40 6.66
N GLY A 79 3.36 -6.71 5.75
CA GLY A 79 2.78 -6.35 4.45
C GLY A 79 2.73 -7.52 3.48
N TYR A 80 1.63 -7.62 2.74
CA TYR A 80 1.43 -8.70 1.79
C TYR A 80 0.91 -8.29 0.41
N MET A 81 0.35 -7.08 0.25
CA MET A 81 -0.02 -6.54 -1.07
C MET A 81 0.44 -5.09 -1.27
N ILE A 82 0.83 -4.79 -2.50
CA ILE A 82 1.02 -3.45 -3.03
C ILE A 82 -0.04 -3.25 -4.11
N ILE A 83 -0.96 -2.33 -3.88
CA ILE A 83 -2.12 -2.09 -4.73
C ILE A 83 -1.95 -0.72 -5.39
N MET A 84 -1.93 -0.74 -6.70
CA MET A 84 -1.54 0.38 -7.54
C MET A 84 -2.69 0.75 -8.47
N GLN A 85 -2.76 2.02 -8.83
CA GLN A 85 -3.76 2.52 -9.76
C GLN A 85 -3.08 3.15 -10.96
N THR A 86 -3.40 2.69 -12.17
CA THR A 86 -2.94 3.27 -13.43
C THR A 86 -4.13 3.79 -14.24
N ALA A 87 -3.85 4.46 -15.35
CA ALA A 87 -4.88 4.98 -16.24
C ALA A 87 -5.61 3.87 -17.01
N ASP A 88 -4.93 2.76 -17.33
CA ASP A 88 -5.52 1.64 -18.10
C ASP A 88 -4.88 0.30 -17.70
N ALA A 89 -5.47 -0.36 -16.69
CA ALA A 89 -4.99 -1.65 -16.22
C ALA A 89 -5.27 -2.78 -17.21
N ARG A 90 -6.27 -2.64 -18.10
CA ARG A 90 -6.57 -3.65 -19.14
C ARG A 90 -5.45 -3.69 -20.17
N ARG A 91 -5.01 -2.53 -20.64
CA ARG A 91 -3.87 -2.43 -21.56
C ARG A 91 -2.59 -2.98 -20.93
N GLN A 92 -2.32 -2.64 -19.67
CA GLN A 92 -1.12 -3.15 -18.99
C GLN A 92 -1.21 -4.66 -18.76
N ARG A 93 -2.38 -5.20 -18.41
CA ARG A 93 -2.61 -6.65 -18.32
C ARG A 93 -2.29 -7.35 -19.64
N THR A 94 -2.79 -6.85 -20.77
CA THR A 94 -2.50 -7.44 -22.10
C THR A 94 -1.00 -7.50 -22.36
N HIS A 95 -0.25 -6.45 -22.02
CA HIS A 95 1.20 -6.42 -22.15
C HIS A 95 1.89 -7.45 -21.22
N ILE A 96 1.50 -7.50 -19.94
CA ILE A 96 2.06 -8.45 -18.98
C ILE A 96 1.84 -9.90 -19.43
N GLU A 97 0.64 -10.23 -19.92
CA GLU A 97 0.31 -11.58 -20.39
C GLU A 97 1.00 -11.91 -21.73
N SER A 98 1.13 -10.96 -22.67
CA SER A 98 1.79 -11.20 -23.97
C SER A 98 3.29 -11.44 -23.83
N GLU A 99 3.94 -10.71 -22.93
CA GLU A 99 5.38 -10.80 -22.68
C GLU A 99 5.74 -11.85 -21.59
N GLY A 100 4.74 -12.49 -20.98
CA GLY A 100 4.96 -13.49 -19.93
C GLY A 100 5.59 -12.93 -18.65
N LEU A 101 5.39 -11.63 -18.37
CA LEU A 101 6.01 -10.92 -17.25
C LEU A 101 5.33 -11.23 -15.90
N GLY A 102 4.09 -11.73 -15.94
CA GLY A 102 3.31 -12.01 -14.74
C GLY A 102 2.09 -12.89 -15.05
N LYS A 103 1.51 -13.47 -13.99
CA LYS A 103 0.34 -14.34 -14.09
C LYS A 103 -0.83 -13.73 -13.32
N VAL A 104 -1.95 -13.46 -13.99
CA VAL A 104 -3.18 -13.03 -13.32
C VAL A 104 -3.74 -14.17 -12.46
N ILE A 105 -4.09 -13.88 -11.21
CA ILE A 105 -4.67 -14.84 -10.25
C ILE A 105 -6.07 -14.46 -9.80
N PHE A 106 -6.41 -13.19 -9.92
CA PHE A 106 -7.75 -12.68 -9.65
C PHE A 106 -7.97 -11.44 -10.51
N SER A 107 -9.19 -11.28 -10.99
CA SER A 107 -9.63 -10.04 -11.63
C SER A 107 -11.12 -9.87 -11.41
N HIS A 108 -11.54 -8.63 -11.21
CA HIS A 108 -12.94 -8.29 -11.03
C HIS A 108 -13.24 -6.99 -11.74
N GLU A 109 -14.31 -6.99 -12.54
CA GLU A 109 -14.80 -5.79 -13.21
C GLU A 109 -15.95 -5.19 -12.42
N HIS A 110 -15.83 -3.90 -12.14
CA HIS A 110 -16.89 -3.05 -11.62
C HIS A 110 -17.49 -2.22 -12.76
N THR A 111 -18.50 -1.41 -12.46
CA THR A 111 -19.15 -0.53 -13.45
C THR A 111 -18.18 0.47 -14.09
N ASP A 112 -17.26 1.03 -13.30
CA ASP A 112 -16.34 2.10 -13.71
C ASP A 112 -14.89 1.80 -13.31
N SER A 113 -14.57 0.56 -12.95
CA SER A 113 -13.20 0.19 -12.56
C SER A 113 -12.92 -1.29 -12.77
N ILE A 114 -11.64 -1.65 -12.72
CA ILE A 114 -11.18 -3.05 -12.74
C ILE A 114 -10.12 -3.25 -11.67
N CYS A 115 -10.21 -4.39 -11.01
CA CYS A 115 -9.19 -4.92 -10.11
C CYS A 115 -8.43 -6.07 -10.82
N ILE A 116 -7.09 -6.09 -10.74
CA ILE A 116 -6.27 -7.16 -11.32
C ILE A 116 -5.10 -7.52 -10.40
N GLN A 117 -5.13 -8.73 -9.84
CA GLN A 117 -4.06 -9.25 -8.98
C GLN A 117 -3.15 -10.22 -9.74
N TYR A 118 -1.84 -10.09 -9.47
CA TYR A 118 -0.80 -10.92 -10.08
C TYR A 118 -0.17 -11.88 -9.08
N HIS A 119 0.15 -13.09 -9.52
CA HIS A 119 0.84 -14.07 -8.71
C HIS A 119 2.23 -13.54 -8.32
N PRO A 120 2.62 -13.58 -7.03
CA PRO A 120 3.88 -12.98 -6.57
C PRO A 120 5.13 -13.76 -7.02
N LYS A 121 4.98 -15.05 -7.33
CA LYS A 121 6.09 -15.90 -7.84
C LYS A 121 6.66 -15.31 -9.13
N GLY A 122 7.95 -15.01 -9.10
CA GLY A 122 8.69 -14.42 -10.23
C GLY A 122 8.79 -12.90 -10.15
N ILE A 123 8.01 -12.25 -9.28
CA ILE A 123 8.01 -10.80 -9.09
C ILE A 123 8.81 -10.47 -7.82
N LYS A 124 9.83 -9.63 -7.96
CA LYS A 124 10.72 -9.22 -6.86
C LYS A 124 9.95 -8.38 -5.84
N GLY A 125 10.29 -8.52 -4.56
CA GLY A 125 9.70 -7.74 -3.47
C GLY A 125 8.85 -8.52 -2.49
N GLY A 126 8.53 -9.78 -2.78
CA GLY A 126 7.91 -10.69 -1.81
C GLY A 126 6.48 -10.32 -1.39
N VAL A 127 5.78 -9.52 -2.20
CA VAL A 127 4.39 -9.06 -2.00
C VAL A 127 3.56 -9.39 -3.25
N ILE A 128 2.25 -9.48 -3.09
CA ILE A 128 1.30 -9.61 -4.22
C ILE A 128 1.11 -8.22 -4.85
N PRO A 129 1.40 -8.05 -6.15
CA PRO A 129 1.06 -6.83 -6.86
C PRO A 129 -0.39 -6.86 -7.34
N GLU A 130 -1.07 -5.75 -7.20
CA GLU A 130 -2.39 -5.49 -7.78
C GLU A 130 -2.33 -4.19 -8.57
N LEU A 131 -2.86 -4.20 -9.80
CA LEU A 131 -2.88 -3.04 -10.69
C LEU A 131 -4.28 -2.82 -11.22
N ASP A 132 -4.85 -1.69 -10.82
CA ASP A 132 -6.24 -1.36 -11.06
C ASP A 132 -6.36 -0.10 -11.90
N SER A 133 -7.53 0.09 -12.50
CA SER A 133 -7.86 1.36 -13.15
C SER A 133 -9.31 1.71 -12.92
N HIS A 134 -9.58 3.02 -12.92
CA HIS A 134 -10.92 3.59 -12.90
C HIS A 134 -11.12 4.36 -14.21
N GLU A 135 -12.31 4.26 -14.78
CA GLU A 135 -12.70 5.01 -15.97
C GLU A 135 -12.75 6.51 -15.66
N VAL A 136 -12.44 7.32 -16.67
CA VAL A 136 -12.62 8.77 -16.59
C VAL A 136 -14.12 9.08 -16.67
N THR A 137 -14.66 9.72 -15.64
CA THR A 137 -16.07 10.16 -15.62
C THR A 137 -16.17 11.65 -15.31
N PRO A 138 -17.31 12.31 -15.58
CA PRO A 138 -17.50 13.70 -15.17
C PRO A 138 -17.34 13.92 -13.66
N ALA A 139 -17.63 12.91 -12.84
CA ALA A 139 -17.48 12.96 -11.38
C ALA A 139 -16.05 12.62 -10.90
N ASN A 140 -15.26 11.93 -11.73
CA ASN A 140 -13.88 11.55 -11.46
C ASN A 140 -13.02 11.75 -12.73
N PRO A 141 -12.74 13.01 -13.13
CA PRO A 141 -12.08 13.30 -14.40
C PRO A 141 -10.60 12.91 -14.42
N GLU A 142 -10.00 12.76 -13.24
CA GLU A 142 -8.58 12.47 -13.07
C GLU A 142 -8.35 11.38 -12.01
N PRO A 143 -8.75 10.12 -12.26
CA PRO A 143 -8.76 9.09 -11.20
C PRO A 143 -7.39 8.80 -10.58
N VAL A 144 -6.32 8.95 -11.36
CA VAL A 144 -4.94 8.65 -10.92
C VAL A 144 -4.30 9.81 -10.18
N THR A 145 -4.55 11.06 -10.58
CA THR A 145 -3.86 12.26 -10.05
C THR A 145 -4.66 13.02 -9.00
N SER A 146 -5.99 12.87 -8.97
CA SER A 146 -6.83 13.50 -7.96
C SER A 146 -6.59 12.90 -6.57
N ARG A 147 -6.07 13.71 -5.64
CA ARG A 147 -5.70 13.25 -4.28
C ARG A 147 -6.85 12.53 -3.57
N PHE A 148 -8.05 13.10 -3.60
CA PHE A 148 -9.27 12.53 -3.04
C PHE A 148 -10.14 12.01 -4.19
N SER A 149 -9.68 10.98 -4.88
CA SER A 149 -10.46 10.26 -5.89
C SER A 149 -11.25 9.11 -5.25
N PRO A 150 -12.37 8.65 -5.82
CA PRO A 150 -13.01 7.39 -5.46
C PRO A 150 -12.05 6.18 -5.48
N TRP A 151 -12.41 5.14 -4.73
CA TRP A 151 -11.67 3.88 -4.67
C TRP A 151 -12.62 2.71 -4.47
N HIS A 152 -12.63 1.75 -5.41
CA HIS A 152 -13.62 0.68 -5.42
C HIS A 152 -13.48 -0.26 -4.21
N ALA A 153 -12.26 -0.44 -3.67
CA ALA A 153 -12.03 -1.27 -2.49
C ALA A 153 -12.63 -0.67 -1.20
N CYS A 154 -13.04 0.60 -1.21
CA CYS A 154 -13.77 1.25 -0.11
C CYS A 154 -15.30 1.21 -0.28
N GLY A 155 -15.79 0.41 -1.24
CA GLY A 155 -17.22 0.32 -1.54
C GLY A 155 -17.77 1.52 -2.33
N ALA A 156 -19.09 1.52 -2.54
CA ALA A 156 -19.76 2.48 -3.41
C ALA A 156 -20.03 3.85 -2.76
N ASP A 157 -19.99 3.96 -1.42
CA ASP A 157 -20.32 5.19 -0.70
C ASP A 157 -19.11 6.14 -0.57
N TYR A 158 -18.73 6.75 -1.70
CA TYR A 158 -17.62 7.71 -1.77
C TYR A 158 -17.77 8.89 -0.81
N ASP A 159 -18.97 9.43 -0.67
CA ASP A 159 -19.22 10.56 0.22
C ASP A 159 -18.90 10.19 1.68
N SER A 160 -19.13 8.95 2.09
CA SER A 160 -18.80 8.48 3.42
C SER A 160 -17.31 8.39 3.68
N TYR A 161 -16.58 7.57 2.93
CA TYR A 161 -15.15 7.36 3.21
C TYR A 161 -14.29 8.59 2.84
N SER A 162 -14.71 9.42 1.87
CA SER A 162 -13.99 10.64 1.52
C SER A 162 -13.99 11.68 2.65
N ARG A 163 -14.95 11.65 3.58
CA ARG A 163 -14.91 12.47 4.79
C ARG A 163 -13.74 12.07 5.70
N GLY A 164 -13.48 10.78 5.87
CA GLY A 164 -12.34 10.27 6.63
C GLY A 164 -11.01 10.56 5.93
N MET A 165 -10.96 10.42 4.60
CA MET A 165 -9.82 10.85 3.79
C MET A 165 -9.48 12.33 4.03
N LYS A 166 -10.49 13.22 3.99
CA LYS A 166 -10.30 14.67 4.20
C LYS A 166 -9.91 15.01 5.64
N ARG A 167 -10.41 14.29 6.64
CA ARG A 167 -10.02 14.48 8.06
C ARG A 167 -8.57 14.09 8.35
N THR A 168 -7.98 13.23 7.52
CA THR A 168 -6.58 12.79 7.61
C THR A 168 -5.71 13.40 6.51
N ALA A 169 -6.13 14.52 5.92
CA ALA A 169 -5.43 15.21 4.83
C ALA A 169 -4.05 15.77 5.23
N ASP A 170 -3.71 15.78 6.51
CA ASP A 170 -2.37 16.03 7.03
C ASP A 170 -1.38 14.87 6.81
N LEU A 171 -1.88 13.67 6.47
CA LEU A 171 -1.07 12.48 6.23
C LEU A 171 -0.85 12.24 4.73
N HIS A 172 0.37 11.88 4.38
CA HIS A 172 0.79 11.58 3.02
C HIS A 172 1.60 10.30 2.99
N LEU A 173 1.10 9.27 2.29
CA LEU A 173 1.91 8.10 1.97
C LEU A 173 3.00 8.53 0.99
N ILE A 174 4.28 8.43 1.37
CA ILE A 174 5.40 8.90 0.55
C ILE A 174 6.36 7.80 0.13
N GLU A 175 6.40 6.67 0.84
CA GLU A 175 7.31 5.58 0.48
C GLU A 175 6.81 4.22 0.95
N ALA A 176 7.00 3.21 0.09
CA ALA A 176 7.00 1.80 0.48
C ALA A 176 8.39 1.21 0.20
N THR A 177 8.87 0.32 1.07
CA THR A 177 10.15 -0.35 0.85
C THR A 177 10.00 -1.85 1.02
N CYS A 178 10.41 -2.61 0.02
CA CYS A 178 10.35 -4.07 0.02
C CYS A 178 11.75 -4.66 0.12
N ARG A 179 11.93 -5.70 0.94
CA ARG A 179 13.17 -6.47 1.03
C ARG A 179 13.16 -7.62 0.02
N LEU A 180 14.26 -7.81 -0.67
CA LEU A 180 14.50 -8.96 -1.54
C LEU A 180 14.73 -10.26 -0.73
N PRO A 181 14.56 -11.44 -1.34
CA PRO A 181 14.81 -12.70 -0.63
C PRO A 181 16.28 -12.84 -0.22
N PRO A 182 16.59 -13.63 0.83
CA PRO A 182 17.96 -13.93 1.21
C PRO A 182 18.83 -14.28 0.00
N ARG A 183 20.06 -13.75 -0.01
CA ARG A 183 21.07 -13.85 -1.09
C ARG A 183 20.78 -13.05 -2.37
N ASP A 184 19.62 -12.45 -2.51
CA ASP A 184 19.33 -11.54 -3.62
C ASP A 184 19.60 -10.09 -3.18
N THR A 185 20.70 -9.53 -3.66
CA THR A 185 21.13 -8.16 -3.31
C THR A 185 20.94 -7.17 -4.46
N ASP A 186 20.44 -7.61 -5.62
CA ASP A 186 20.33 -6.78 -6.81
C ASP A 186 19.03 -5.98 -6.82
N THR A 187 19.05 -4.85 -6.10
CA THR A 187 17.92 -3.94 -6.03
C THR A 187 17.64 -3.25 -7.36
N ASP A 188 18.65 -3.07 -8.21
CA ASP A 188 18.49 -2.39 -9.50
C ASP A 188 17.73 -3.26 -10.50
N ALA A 189 18.03 -4.57 -10.54
CA ALA A 189 17.26 -5.54 -11.31
C ALA A 189 15.80 -5.65 -10.83
N ALA A 190 15.56 -5.53 -9.52
CA ALA A 190 14.20 -5.50 -8.99
C ALA A 190 13.43 -4.25 -9.43
N LEU A 191 14.06 -3.07 -9.43
CA LEU A 191 13.47 -1.84 -9.97
C LEU A 191 13.19 -1.98 -11.46
N GLN A 192 14.14 -2.49 -12.24
CA GLN A 192 14.01 -2.71 -13.68
C GLN A 192 12.83 -3.62 -14.00
N GLN A 193 12.70 -4.74 -13.26
CA GLN A 193 11.59 -5.67 -13.45
C GLN A 193 10.23 -5.01 -13.22
N TRP A 194 10.10 -4.20 -12.16
CA TRP A 194 8.83 -3.52 -11.87
C TRP A 194 8.51 -2.42 -12.89
N GLU A 195 9.51 -1.72 -13.40
CA GLU A 195 9.33 -0.76 -14.50
C GLU A 195 8.80 -1.45 -15.76
N GLU A 196 9.42 -2.57 -16.16
CA GLU A 196 9.01 -3.34 -17.34
C GLU A 196 7.62 -3.97 -17.14
N THR A 197 7.37 -4.55 -15.97
CA THR A 197 6.13 -5.30 -15.70
C THR A 197 4.93 -4.38 -15.50
N PHE A 198 5.07 -3.30 -14.72
CA PHE A 198 3.94 -2.46 -14.31
C PHE A 198 3.96 -1.06 -14.93
N GLY A 199 4.98 -0.73 -15.73
CA GLY A 199 5.08 0.56 -16.39
C GLY A 199 5.33 1.73 -15.44
N ILE A 200 5.90 1.47 -14.25
CA ILE A 200 6.20 2.50 -13.25
C ILE A 200 7.62 3.01 -13.50
N SER A 201 7.76 4.30 -13.75
CA SER A 201 9.07 4.88 -14.11
C SER A 201 10.10 4.69 -12.99
N LYS A 202 11.28 4.18 -13.33
CA LYS A 202 12.44 4.10 -12.46
C LYS A 202 13.23 5.41 -12.52
N SER A 203 13.58 5.96 -11.36
CA SER A 203 14.47 7.12 -11.23
C SER A 203 15.44 6.91 -10.08
N GLY A 204 16.74 6.86 -10.39
CA GLY A 204 17.77 6.51 -9.44
C GLY A 204 17.49 5.16 -8.77
N ALA A 205 17.44 5.15 -7.44
CA ALA A 205 17.24 3.95 -6.63
C ALA A 205 15.76 3.71 -6.24
N SER A 206 14.80 4.18 -7.04
CA SER A 206 13.38 4.04 -6.73
C SER A 206 12.46 4.03 -7.96
N LEU A 207 11.31 3.39 -7.80
CA LEU A 207 10.15 3.56 -8.67
C LEU A 207 9.37 4.80 -8.26
N GLN A 208 8.86 5.54 -9.24
CA GLN A 208 8.19 6.83 -9.08
C GLN A 208 6.69 6.67 -9.32
N PHE A 209 5.89 6.79 -8.25
CA PHE A 209 4.44 6.91 -8.35
C PHE A 209 4.05 8.39 -8.33
N THR A 210 2.78 8.70 -8.60
CA THR A 210 2.27 10.08 -8.56
C THR A 210 2.22 10.67 -7.15
N ASN A 211 2.22 9.84 -6.10
CA ASN A 211 2.09 10.26 -4.71
C ASN A 211 3.26 9.81 -3.80
N ALA A 212 4.05 8.84 -4.25
CA ALA A 212 5.01 8.14 -3.42
C ALA A 212 6.13 7.54 -4.29
N ARG A 213 7.13 6.97 -3.63
CA ARG A 213 8.13 6.12 -4.28
C ARG A 213 8.16 4.72 -3.69
N MET A 214 8.65 3.76 -4.47
CA MET A 214 8.97 2.43 -3.93
C MET A 214 10.44 2.11 -4.10
N ARG A 215 11.02 1.50 -3.06
CA ARG A 215 12.43 1.09 -3.02
C ARG A 215 12.56 -0.39 -2.70
N PHE A 216 13.71 -0.94 -3.08
CA PHE A 216 14.12 -2.27 -2.65
C PHE A 216 15.29 -2.21 -1.68
N LEU A 217 15.28 -3.08 -0.68
CA LEU A 217 16.44 -3.38 0.16
C LEU A 217 17.05 -4.71 -0.28
N PRO A 218 18.38 -4.85 -0.22
CA PRO A 218 19.04 -6.14 -0.38
C PRO A 218 18.49 -7.18 0.59
N GLY A 219 18.47 -8.42 0.13
CA GLY A 219 18.17 -9.59 0.93
C GLY A 219 19.19 -9.78 2.04
N VAL A 220 18.73 -10.27 3.19
CA VAL A 220 19.55 -10.52 4.37
C VAL A 220 19.26 -11.92 4.85
N ASP A 221 20.31 -12.71 5.07
CA ASP A 221 20.16 -14.06 5.61
C ASP A 221 19.44 -14.03 6.97
N GLY A 222 18.49 -14.95 7.15
CA GLY A 222 17.64 -15.01 8.34
C GLY A 222 16.48 -14.01 8.37
N LYS A 223 16.35 -13.10 7.40
CA LYS A 223 15.19 -12.20 7.25
C LYS A 223 14.33 -12.61 6.06
N SER A 224 13.01 -12.50 6.19
CA SER A 224 12.08 -12.72 5.07
C SER A 224 12.12 -11.56 4.07
N GLU A 225 11.91 -11.86 2.79
CA GLU A 225 11.46 -10.87 1.81
C GLU A 225 10.06 -10.35 2.14
N GLY A 226 9.68 -9.23 1.52
CA GLY A 226 8.37 -8.61 1.70
C GLY A 226 8.48 -7.14 2.05
N LEU A 227 7.34 -6.52 2.36
CA LEU A 227 7.30 -5.13 2.80
C LEU A 227 8.09 -4.98 4.12
N ALA A 228 9.12 -4.14 4.10
CA ALA A 228 9.97 -3.86 5.25
C ALA A 228 9.55 -2.58 5.97
N SER A 229 9.06 -1.58 5.22
CA SER A 229 8.62 -0.32 5.82
C SER A 229 7.67 0.49 4.96
N ILE A 230 6.89 1.33 5.63
CA ILE A 230 6.05 2.38 5.05
C ILE A 230 6.51 3.72 5.64
N SER A 231 6.59 4.77 4.83
CA SER A 231 6.88 6.12 5.29
C SER A 231 5.70 7.05 5.03
N ILE A 232 5.33 7.82 6.04
CA ILE A 232 4.25 8.82 5.99
C ILE A 232 4.84 10.20 6.30
N ALA A 233 4.65 11.15 5.39
CA ALA A 233 4.88 12.56 5.71
C ALA A 233 3.65 13.12 6.44
N VAL A 234 3.92 13.90 7.48
CA VAL A 234 2.93 14.40 8.44
C VAL A 234 3.00 15.92 8.47
N GLN A 235 1.90 16.55 8.07
CA GLN A 235 1.75 18.00 8.15
C GLN A 235 1.42 18.41 9.59
N GLY A 236 2.29 19.23 10.19
CA GLY A 236 2.14 19.77 11.54
C GLY A 236 3.00 19.05 12.57
N GLU A 237 3.92 19.79 13.19
CA GLU A 237 4.87 19.25 14.17
C GLU A 237 4.17 18.63 15.39
N GLY A 238 3.10 19.27 15.89
CA GLY A 238 2.31 18.73 17.00
C GLY A 238 1.67 17.39 16.66
N ARG A 239 1.22 17.22 15.41
CA ARG A 239 0.66 15.96 14.92
C ARG A 239 1.71 14.86 14.85
N LEU A 240 2.88 15.17 14.29
CA LEU A 240 4.02 14.25 14.20
C LEU A 240 4.51 13.82 15.59
N ARG A 241 4.70 14.79 16.51
CA ARG A 241 5.09 14.50 17.89
C ARG A 241 4.09 13.59 18.59
N ALA A 242 2.79 13.87 18.42
CA ALA A 242 1.74 13.07 19.06
C ALA A 242 1.74 11.61 18.58
N ILE A 243 2.19 11.32 17.35
CA ILE A 243 2.34 9.92 16.88
C ILE A 243 3.36 9.17 17.74
N PHE A 244 4.53 9.77 17.97
CA PHE A 244 5.58 9.15 18.78
C PHE A 244 5.23 9.10 20.27
N ASP A 245 4.54 10.12 20.80
CA ASP A 245 4.04 10.10 22.17
C ASP A 245 3.09 8.89 22.39
N ARG A 246 2.11 8.71 21.50
CA ARG A 246 1.17 7.58 21.56
C ARG A 246 1.84 6.22 21.35
N ALA A 247 2.87 6.14 20.51
CA ALA A 247 3.64 4.92 20.33
C ALA A 247 4.37 4.51 21.62
N ARG A 248 4.99 5.47 22.32
CA ARG A 248 5.63 5.26 23.63
C ARG A 248 4.63 4.86 24.71
N GLU A 249 3.47 5.53 24.76
CA GLU A 249 2.39 5.19 25.70
C GLU A 249 1.91 3.73 25.54
N LEU A 250 1.91 3.22 24.30
CA LEU A 250 1.56 1.83 24.00
C LEU A 250 2.74 0.85 24.14
N GLY A 251 3.92 1.30 24.57
CA GLY A 251 5.11 0.49 24.76
C GLY A 251 5.69 -0.11 23.48
N LEU A 252 5.48 0.55 22.34
CA LEU A 252 5.99 0.08 21.04
C LEU A 252 7.48 0.39 20.89
N GLU A 253 8.21 -0.52 20.25
CA GLU A 253 9.59 -0.28 19.84
C GLU A 253 9.62 0.89 18.86
N SER A 254 10.28 1.98 19.24
CA SER A 254 10.24 3.25 18.52
C SER A 254 11.45 4.12 18.86
N ASP A 255 11.74 5.07 17.99
CA ASP A 255 12.74 6.13 18.16
C ASP A 255 12.26 7.38 17.40
N ASP A 256 13.06 8.44 17.42
CA ASP A 256 12.80 9.64 16.62
C ASP A 256 12.75 9.27 15.13
N GLY A 257 11.56 9.39 14.54
CA GLY A 257 11.33 9.14 13.11
C GLY A 257 10.76 7.77 12.75
N TRP A 258 10.68 6.80 13.68
CA TRP A 258 10.07 5.50 13.37
C TRP A 258 9.40 4.77 14.55
N VAL A 259 8.46 3.89 14.21
CA VAL A 259 7.75 2.98 15.13
C VAL A 259 7.63 1.62 14.46
N ASP A 260 8.01 0.54 15.15
CA ASP A 260 7.78 -0.82 14.67
C ASP A 260 6.41 -1.31 15.18
N MET A 261 5.50 -1.59 14.24
CA MET A 261 4.17 -2.12 14.52
C MET A 261 3.63 -2.87 13.31
N LEU A 262 2.78 -3.88 13.54
CA LEU A 262 2.21 -4.73 12.49
C LEU A 262 3.28 -5.41 11.62
N GLY A 263 4.38 -5.82 12.26
CA GLY A 263 5.48 -6.56 11.63
C GLY A 263 6.32 -5.79 10.62
N ILE A 264 6.13 -4.48 10.51
CA ILE A 264 6.93 -3.60 9.65
C ILE A 264 7.36 -2.34 10.39
N ARG A 265 8.34 -1.65 9.81
CA ARG A 265 8.75 -0.33 10.29
C ARG A 265 7.90 0.77 9.68
N TRP A 266 7.30 1.60 10.51
CA TRP A 266 6.62 2.81 10.09
C TRP A 266 7.54 3.98 10.31
N ARG A 267 7.80 4.78 9.28
CA ARG A 267 8.55 6.02 9.40
C ARG A 267 7.62 7.21 9.30
N PHE A 268 7.80 8.19 10.18
CA PHE A 268 7.05 9.43 10.15
C PHE A 268 8.02 10.59 10.04
N VAL A 269 7.81 11.44 9.05
CA VAL A 269 8.64 12.62 8.80
C VAL A 269 7.76 13.86 8.73
N ALA A 270 8.31 15.03 9.07
CA ALA A 270 7.60 16.27 8.86
C ALA A 270 7.38 16.47 7.35
N ALA A 271 6.18 16.89 6.95
CA ALA A 271 5.97 17.42 5.62
C ALA A 271 6.67 18.80 5.57
N ASP A 272 7.69 18.95 4.73
CA ASP A 272 8.40 20.22 4.60
C ASP A 272 7.41 21.31 4.18
N GLY A 273 7.31 22.39 4.97
CA GLY A 273 6.39 23.52 4.72
C GLY A 273 6.67 24.34 3.46
N ARG A 274 7.53 23.85 2.55
CA ARG A 274 7.68 24.40 1.20
C ARG A 274 6.78 23.59 0.29
N GLY A 275 5.78 24.25 -0.29
CA GLY A 275 4.94 23.72 -1.36
C GLY A 275 5.73 23.45 -2.66
N SER A 276 6.73 22.56 -2.60
CA SER A 276 7.22 21.84 -3.77
C SER A 276 6.47 20.52 -3.83
N ASP A 277 5.53 20.44 -4.78
CA ASP A 277 4.92 19.22 -5.32
C ASP A 277 5.35 17.93 -4.61
N VAL A 278 4.59 17.53 -3.58
CA VAL A 278 4.60 16.14 -3.07
C VAL A 278 4.20 15.15 -4.19
N SER A 279 3.68 15.67 -5.31
CA SER A 279 3.39 14.98 -6.56
C SER A 279 4.61 14.77 -7.49
N LYS A 280 5.82 15.18 -7.09
CA LYS A 280 7.06 15.06 -7.90
C LYS A 280 8.29 14.52 -7.13
N LEU A 281 8.10 13.74 -6.08
CA LEU A 281 9.18 13.07 -5.32
C LEU A 281 9.09 11.54 -5.33
#